data_AF-A0A3S2VCJ4-F1
#
_entry.id   AF-A0A3S2VCJ4-F1
#
_cell.length_a   1.000
_cell.length_b   1.000
_cell.length_c   1.000
_cell.angle_alpha   90.00
_cell.angle_beta   90.00
_cell.angle_gamma   90.00
#
_symmetry.space_group_name_H-M   'P 1'
#
loop_
_entity.id
_entity.type
_entity.pdbx_description
1 polymer ?
#
loop_
_entity_poly.entity_id
_entity_poly.type
_entity_poly.pdbx_seq_one_letter_code
_entity_poly.pdbx_strand_id
1 'polypeptide(L)'
;AGAADSDAWANLCGALRQFEQGLENGVQLYFHDQLLHGCRASKLRSEAFDAFAALPRHRDGERAGAIPAELGYKHPRQPVNLAIVPVFPGLQAGHLQALIDSGVQGLLLECYGSGTGPSDDQALLNVLRAARQRGVMLAAISQCPEG
;
A
#
# COMPACT_ATOMS: atom_id res chain seq x y z
N ALA A 1 12.28 -15.13 18.52
CA ALA A 1 12.00 -15.50 19.92
C ALA A 1 13.34 -15.74 20.61
N GLY A 2 13.61 -15.12 21.77
CA GLY A 2 14.87 -15.31 22.49
C GLY A 2 15.52 -14.07 23.10
N ALA A 3 15.00 -12.86 22.86
CA ALA A 3 15.38 -11.67 23.63
C ALA A 3 14.47 -11.54 24.86
N ALA A 4 15.04 -11.16 26.00
CA ALA A 4 14.35 -11.16 27.30
C ALA A 4 13.10 -10.27 27.34
N ASP A 5 13.08 -9.19 26.56
CA ASP A 5 11.98 -8.21 26.51
C ASP A 5 11.27 -8.18 25.17
N SER A 6 11.20 -9.32 24.48
CA SER A 6 10.52 -9.43 23.19
C SER A 6 9.02 -9.64 23.33
N ASP A 7 8.25 -8.92 22.51
CA ASP A 7 6.81 -9.11 22.28
C ASP A 7 6.46 -10.37 21.47
N ALA A 8 7.44 -11.12 20.98
CA ALA A 8 7.22 -12.23 20.05
C ALA A 8 6.32 -13.33 20.61
N TRP A 9 6.47 -13.70 21.88
CA TRP A 9 5.66 -14.76 22.48
C TRP A 9 4.22 -14.30 22.74
N ALA A 10 4.04 -13.05 23.17
CA ALA A 10 2.72 -12.47 23.32
C ALA A 10 1.98 -12.40 21.97
N ASN A 11 2.65 -11.93 20.92
CA ASN A 11 2.09 -11.86 19.57
C ASN A 11 1.72 -13.26 19.02
N LEU A 12 2.59 -14.27 19.16
CA LEU A 12 2.30 -15.62 18.67
C LEU A 12 1.14 -16.26 19.44
N CYS A 13 1.19 -16.26 20.77
CA CYS A 13 0.14 -16.85 21.60
C CYS A 13 -1.21 -16.16 21.39
N GLY A 14 -1.21 -14.84 21.25
CA GLY A 14 -2.43 -14.08 20.99
C GLY A 14 -3.00 -14.36 19.60
N ALA A 15 -2.16 -14.47 18.57
CA ALA A 15 -2.60 -14.85 17.23
C ALA A 15 -3.25 -16.24 17.19
N LEU A 16 -2.67 -17.22 17.90
CA LEU A 16 -3.21 -18.57 18.01
C LEU A 16 -4.56 -18.59 18.76
N ARG A 17 -4.69 -17.80 19.83
CA ARG A 17 -5.97 -17.64 20.54
C ARG A 17 -7.05 -17.05 19.65
N GLN A 18 -6.72 -16.03 18.85
CA GLN A 18 -7.66 -15.44 17.88
C GLN A 18 -8.07 -16.47 16.82
N PHE A 19 -7.15 -17.30 16.34
CA PHE A 19 -7.45 -18.37 15.40
C PHE A 19 -8.41 -19.42 15.98
N GLU A 20 -8.18 -19.85 17.23
CA GLU A 20 -9.04 -20.83 17.92
C GLU A 20 -10.48 -20.33 18.12
N GLN A 21 -10.65 -19.03 18.38
CA GLN A 21 -11.97 -18.40 18.58
C GLN A 21 -12.77 -18.21 17.28
N GLY A 22 -12.12 -18.39 16.13
CA GLY A 22 -12.72 -18.18 14.82
C GLY A 22 -12.43 -16.77 14.29
N LEU A 23 -12.03 -16.72 13.01
CA LEU A 23 -11.67 -15.49 12.32
C LEU A 23 -12.53 -15.30 11.07
N GLU A 24 -12.74 -14.04 10.70
CA GLU A 24 -13.29 -13.71 9.39
C GLU A 24 -12.35 -14.19 8.28
N ASN A 25 -12.93 -14.68 7.19
CA ASN A 25 -12.19 -15.08 6.00
C ASN A 25 -11.34 -13.92 5.46
N GLY A 26 -10.04 -14.12 5.38
CA GLY A 26 -9.11 -13.13 4.85
C GLY A 26 -7.73 -13.24 5.47
N VAL A 27 -6.88 -12.27 5.13
CA VAL A 27 -5.56 -12.11 5.76
C VAL A 27 -5.72 -11.17 6.95
N GLN A 28 -5.38 -11.65 8.14
CA GLN A 28 -5.38 -10.88 9.38
C GLN A 28 -3.95 -10.71 9.90
N LEU A 29 -3.69 -9.60 10.58
CA LEU A 29 -2.45 -9.30 11.30
C LEU A 29 -2.80 -9.16 12.78
N TYR A 30 -2.20 -9.99 13.64
CA TYR A 30 -2.28 -9.80 15.09
C TYR A 30 -0.96 -9.24 15.61
N PHE A 31 -1.01 -8.11 16.29
CA PHE A 31 0.16 -7.47 16.88
C PHE A 31 -0.24 -6.61 18.07
N HIS A 32 0.47 -6.73 19.19
CA HIS A 32 0.26 -5.93 20.41
C HIS A 32 -1.22 -5.87 20.84
N ASP A 33 -1.79 -7.06 21.05
CA ASP A 33 -3.18 -7.27 21.46
C ASP A 33 -4.26 -6.72 20.49
N GLN A 34 -3.87 -6.33 19.28
CA GLN A 34 -4.80 -5.89 18.24
C GLN A 34 -4.88 -6.89 17.09
N LEU A 35 -6.11 -7.17 16.65
CA LEU A 35 -6.39 -7.88 15.41
C LEU A 35 -6.74 -6.85 14.32
N LEU A 36 -5.91 -6.79 13.27
CA LEU A 36 -6.02 -5.85 12.16
C LEU A 36 -6.24 -6.59 10.85
N HIS A 37 -7.07 -6.03 9.97
CA HIS A 37 -7.17 -6.55 8.60
C HIS A 37 -5.85 -6.33 7.84
N GLY A 38 -5.30 -7.38 7.23
CA GLY A 38 -3.96 -7.37 6.65
C GLY A 38 -3.71 -6.27 5.62
N CYS A 39 -4.63 -6.06 4.67
CA CYS A 39 -4.53 -4.99 3.67
C CYS A 39 -4.74 -3.57 4.21
N ARG A 40 -5.02 -3.41 5.51
CA ARG A 40 -5.30 -2.11 6.15
C ARG A 40 -4.23 -1.71 7.15
N ALA A 41 -3.35 -2.62 7.53
CA ALA A 41 -2.30 -2.37 8.51
C ALA A 41 -1.14 -1.59 7.89
N SER A 42 -0.68 -0.57 8.61
CA SER A 42 0.53 0.20 8.32
C SER A 42 1.44 0.16 9.54
N LYS A 43 2.75 0.01 9.33
CA LYS A 43 3.74 0.14 10.41
C LYS A 43 4.04 1.63 10.61
N LEU A 44 3.68 2.17 11.77
CA LEU A 44 3.84 3.60 12.10
C LEU A 44 4.97 3.86 13.08
N ARG A 45 5.44 2.84 13.80
CA ARG A 45 6.51 2.97 14.80
C ARG A 45 7.58 1.90 14.57
N SER A 46 8.85 2.32 14.64
CA SER A 46 10.00 1.42 14.46
C SER A 46 10.38 0.67 15.74
N GLU A 47 10.15 1.27 16.91
CA GLU A 47 10.65 0.79 18.20
C GLU A 47 9.55 0.42 19.20
N ALA A 48 8.40 1.08 19.15
CA ALA A 48 7.31 0.82 20.10
C ALA A 48 6.55 -0.48 19.75
N PHE A 49 6.06 -1.18 20.78
CA PHE A 49 5.32 -2.43 20.61
C PHE A 49 3.97 -2.23 19.91
N ASP A 50 3.32 -1.07 20.01
CA ASP A 50 2.15 -0.72 19.21
C ASP A 50 2.55 -0.26 17.79
N ALA A 51 3.35 -1.08 17.11
CA ALA A 51 4.02 -0.73 15.86
C ALA A 51 3.07 -0.56 14.66
N PHE A 52 1.94 -1.26 14.67
CA PHE A 52 0.99 -1.31 13.57
C PHE A 52 -0.35 -0.66 13.93
N ALA A 53 -0.95 0.01 12.96
CA ALA A 53 -2.30 0.54 13.08
C ALA A 53 -3.05 0.38 11.76
N ALA A 54 -4.37 0.27 11.84
CA ALA A 54 -5.23 0.43 10.67
C ALA A 54 -5.53 1.93 10.47
N LEU A 55 -4.97 2.53 9.42
CA LEU A 55 -5.20 3.95 9.14
C LEU A 55 -6.66 4.19 8.69
N PRO A 56 -7.31 5.27 9.17
CA PRO A 56 -8.70 5.62 8.87
C PRO A 56 -8.85 6.23 7.48
N ARG A 57 -8.39 5.51 6.44
CA ARG A 57 -8.50 5.98 5.05
C ARG A 57 -9.96 5.96 4.61
N HIS A 58 -10.39 7.02 3.92
CA HIS A 58 -11.69 7.06 3.26
C HIS A 58 -11.82 5.91 2.22
N ARG A 59 -12.95 5.20 2.24
CA ARG A 59 -13.18 4.01 1.40
C ARG A 59 -14.61 4.00 0.88
N ASP A 60 -14.83 4.78 -0.16
CA ASP A 60 -16.04 4.68 -0.95
C ASP A 60 -15.79 3.74 -2.13
N GLY A 61 -16.64 2.73 -2.25
CA GLY A 61 -16.57 1.77 -3.33
C GLY A 61 -17.62 0.68 -3.17
N GLU A 62 -18.13 0.20 -4.30
CA GLU A 62 -19.02 -0.95 -4.30
C GLU A 62 -18.21 -2.22 -4.01
N ARG A 63 -18.70 -3.03 -3.07
CA ARG A 63 -18.12 -4.34 -2.84
C ARG A 63 -18.32 -5.19 -4.10
N ALA A 64 -17.22 -5.67 -4.68
CA ALA A 64 -17.29 -6.57 -5.81
C ALA A 64 -18.10 -7.82 -5.44
N GLY A 65 -19.10 -8.17 -6.27
CA GLY A 65 -19.95 -9.35 -6.05
C GLY A 65 -19.18 -10.68 -6.09
N ALA A 66 -18.06 -10.71 -6.82
CA ALA A 66 -17.10 -11.80 -6.82
C ALA A 66 -15.69 -11.25 -7.03
N ILE A 67 -14.69 -11.94 -6.50
CA ILE A 67 -13.29 -11.66 -6.76
C ILE A 67 -12.89 -12.41 -8.05
N PRO A 68 -12.31 -11.75 -9.06
CA PRO A 68 -11.78 -12.42 -10.25
C PRO A 68 -10.88 -13.59 -9.89
N ALA A 69 -11.01 -14.71 -10.60
CA ALA A 69 -10.30 -15.94 -10.28
C ALA A 69 -8.78 -15.72 -10.26
N GLU A 70 -8.29 -14.87 -11.16
CA GLU A 70 -6.88 -14.50 -11.32
C GLU A 70 -6.30 -13.80 -10.08
N LEU A 71 -7.15 -13.18 -9.25
CA LEU A 71 -6.76 -12.54 -7.98
C LEU A 71 -6.86 -13.49 -6.78
N GLY A 72 -7.24 -14.75 -7.00
CA GLY A 72 -7.33 -15.77 -5.97
C GLY A 72 -5.96 -16.17 -5.41
N TYR A 73 -5.90 -16.49 -4.11
CA TYR A 73 -4.66 -16.85 -3.42
C TYR A 73 -3.94 -18.09 -3.98
N LYS A 74 -4.65 -18.92 -4.77
CA LYS A 74 -4.10 -20.12 -5.43
C LYS A 74 -3.28 -19.78 -6.67
N HIS A 75 -3.41 -18.57 -7.21
CA HIS A 75 -2.66 -18.11 -8.36
C HIS A 75 -1.34 -17.49 -7.87
N PRO A 76 -0.18 -18.05 -8.26
CA PRO A 76 1.11 -17.45 -7.93
C PRO A 76 1.18 -16.02 -8.46
N ARG A 77 1.60 -15.09 -7.59
CA ARG A 77 1.82 -13.70 -7.99
C ARG A 77 3.03 -13.62 -8.91
N GLN A 78 2.90 -12.87 -9.98
CA GLN A 78 4.01 -12.58 -10.89
C GLN A 78 4.73 -11.31 -10.43
N PRO A 79 6.07 -11.26 -10.48
CA PRO A 79 6.80 -10.02 -10.30
C PRO A 79 6.36 -8.99 -11.35
N VAL A 80 6.12 -7.76 -10.90
CA VAL A 80 5.77 -6.62 -11.75
C VAL A 80 6.76 -5.50 -11.45
N ASN A 81 7.28 -4.85 -12.49
CA ASN A 81 8.12 -3.66 -12.30
C ASN A 81 7.23 -2.48 -11.86
N LEU A 82 7.16 -2.27 -10.55
CA LEU A 82 6.36 -1.22 -9.92
C LEU A 82 7.27 -0.13 -9.36
N ALA A 83 6.88 1.12 -9.59
CA ALA A 83 7.52 2.28 -8.97
C ALA A 83 6.54 3.02 -8.07
N ILE A 84 7.02 3.50 -6.92
CA ILE A 84 6.30 4.39 -6.01
C ILE A 84 7.06 5.70 -5.97
N VAL A 85 6.38 6.80 -6.32
CA VAL A 85 6.99 8.13 -6.39
C VAL A 85 6.19 9.11 -5.55
N PRO A 86 6.75 9.61 -4.43
CA PRO A 86 6.16 10.74 -3.74
C PRO A 86 6.31 12.01 -4.57
N VAL A 87 5.21 12.75 -4.68
CA VAL A 87 5.20 14.09 -5.23
C VAL A 87 5.80 15.06 -4.21
N PHE A 88 6.76 15.88 -4.62
CA PHE A 88 7.34 16.94 -3.79
C PHE A 88 7.61 18.19 -4.63
N PRO A 89 7.72 19.38 -4.00
CA PRO A 89 7.97 20.61 -4.74
C PRO A 89 9.30 20.50 -5.50
N GLY A 90 9.24 20.63 -6.82
CA GLY A 90 10.41 20.46 -7.70
C GLY A 90 10.62 19.06 -8.27
N LEU A 91 9.65 18.14 -8.15
CA LEU A 91 9.66 16.87 -8.89
C LEU A 91 9.81 17.16 -10.39
N GLN A 92 10.90 16.69 -10.99
CA GLN A 92 11.21 16.97 -12.39
C GLN A 92 10.60 15.93 -13.34
N ALA A 93 9.97 16.39 -14.42
CA ALA A 93 9.43 15.53 -15.46
C ALA A 93 10.47 14.55 -16.04
N GLY A 94 11.73 14.99 -16.18
CA GLY A 94 12.83 14.15 -16.66
C GLY A 94 13.14 12.94 -15.78
N HIS A 95 13.05 13.07 -14.46
CA HIS A 95 13.24 11.95 -13.53
C HIS A 95 12.10 10.94 -13.67
N LEU A 96 10.86 11.43 -13.77
CA LEU A 96 9.71 10.57 -13.94
C LEU A 96 9.76 9.85 -15.29
N GLN A 97 10.16 10.54 -16.35
CA GLN A 97 10.34 9.97 -17.69
C GLN A 97 11.40 8.87 -17.68
N ALA A 98 12.57 9.11 -17.09
CA ALA A 98 13.63 8.10 -16.98
C ALA A 98 13.16 6.85 -16.21
N LEU A 99 12.37 7.05 -15.15
CA LEU A 99 11.79 5.94 -14.40
C LEU A 99 10.80 5.14 -15.24
N ILE A 100 9.92 5.78 -16.00
CA ILE A 100 8.99 5.10 -16.92
C ILE A 100 9.77 4.35 -18.02
N ASP A 101 10.85 4.94 -18.54
CA ASP A 101 11.68 4.34 -19.57
C ASP A 101 12.51 3.15 -19.09
N SER A 102 12.67 2.98 -17.77
CA SER A 102 13.25 1.76 -17.19
C SER A 102 12.37 0.50 -17.33
N GLY A 103 11.18 0.64 -17.92
CA GLY A 103 10.25 -0.46 -18.16
C GLY A 103 9.25 -0.67 -17.01
N VAL A 104 8.94 0.39 -16.27
CA VAL A 104 7.90 0.37 -15.22
C VAL A 104 6.55 0.00 -15.84
N GLN A 105 5.90 -0.99 -15.26
CA GLN A 105 4.57 -1.48 -15.66
C GLN A 105 3.45 -0.86 -14.83
N GLY A 106 3.76 -0.40 -13.61
CA GLY A 106 2.83 0.34 -12.79
C GLY A 106 3.53 1.42 -11.95
N LEU A 107 2.92 2.60 -11.90
CA LEU A 107 3.40 3.76 -11.17
C LEU A 107 2.35 4.19 -10.14
N LEU A 108 2.72 4.15 -8.87
CA LEU A 108 1.95 4.70 -7.76
C LEU A 108 2.50 6.09 -7.41
N LEU A 109 1.70 7.12 -7.62
CA LEU A 109 2.01 8.47 -7.20
C LEU A 109 1.48 8.70 -5.77
N GLU A 110 2.35 9.09 -4.86
CA GLU A 110 1.92 9.58 -3.54
C GLU A 110 1.77 11.09 -3.65
N CYS A 111 0.54 11.56 -3.80
CA CYS A 111 0.14 12.94 -3.98
C CYS A 111 -0.02 13.68 -2.64
N TYR A 112 -0.05 15.01 -2.67
CA TYR A 112 -0.31 15.80 -1.47
C TYR A 112 -1.76 15.69 -1.01
N GLY A 113 -1.99 15.76 0.31
CA GLY A 113 -3.30 16.05 0.91
C GLY A 113 -4.44 15.24 0.29
N SER A 114 -5.40 15.93 -0.33
CA SER A 114 -6.58 15.33 -0.96
C SER A 114 -6.32 14.64 -2.32
N GLY A 115 -5.06 14.38 -2.68
CA GLY A 115 -4.66 13.77 -3.96
C GLY A 115 -4.16 14.76 -5.00
N THR A 116 -3.72 15.95 -4.61
CA THR A 116 -3.24 16.98 -5.54
C THR A 116 -1.77 16.76 -5.93
N GLY A 117 -1.41 17.22 -7.12
CA GLY A 117 -0.04 17.21 -7.63
C GLY A 117 0.29 18.50 -8.40
N PRO A 118 1.45 18.57 -9.09
CA PRO A 118 1.88 19.75 -9.85
C PRO A 118 1.06 19.88 -11.15
N SER A 119 -0.20 20.29 -11.02
CA SER A 119 -1.17 20.32 -12.13
C SER A 119 -0.90 21.41 -13.17
N ASP A 120 -0.07 22.40 -12.82
CA ASP A 120 0.41 23.46 -13.71
C ASP A 120 1.70 23.08 -14.47
N ASP A 121 2.37 21.98 -14.09
CA ASP A 121 3.52 21.45 -14.80
C ASP A 121 3.08 20.61 -16.02
N GLN A 122 3.00 21.28 -17.17
CA GLN A 122 2.58 20.63 -18.41
C GLN A 122 3.55 19.52 -18.86
N ALA A 123 4.84 19.62 -18.52
CA ALA A 123 5.82 18.59 -18.87
C ALA A 123 5.57 17.31 -18.07
N LEU A 124 5.35 17.43 -16.75
CA LEU A 124 5.01 16.29 -15.89
C LEU A 124 3.71 15.60 -16.34
N LEU A 125 2.68 16.39 -16.65
CA LEU A 125 1.41 15.87 -17.16
C LEU A 125 1.58 15.13 -18.49
N ASN A 126 2.46 15.62 -19.38
CA ASN A 126 2.75 14.96 -20.66
C ASN A 126 3.44 13.61 -20.46
N VAL A 127 4.37 13.51 -19.51
CA VAL A 127 5.04 12.25 -19.15
C VAL A 127 4.02 11.22 -18.65
N LEU A 128 3.11 11.62 -17.76
CA LEU A 128 2.05 10.73 -17.25
C LEU A 128 1.07 10.28 -18.34
N ARG A 129 0.67 11.20 -19.23
CA ARG A 129 -0.19 10.85 -20.39
C ARG A 129 0.50 9.84 -21.31
N ALA A 130 1.78 10.06 -21.63
CA ALA A 130 2.57 9.16 -22.46
C ALA A 130 2.74 7.78 -21.80
N ALA A 131 2.98 7.72 -20.48
CA ALA A 131 3.05 6.46 -19.73
C ALA A 131 1.74 5.66 -19.83
N ARG A 132 0.59 6.32 -19.61
CA ARG A 132 -0.72 5.67 -19.73
C ARG A 132 -0.95 5.16 -21.15
N GLN A 133 -0.60 5.93 -22.18
CA GLN A 133 -0.73 5.53 -23.59
C GLN A 133 0.13 4.30 -23.92
N ARG A 134 1.26 4.11 -23.24
CA ARG A 134 2.13 2.93 -23.34
C ARG A 134 1.63 1.73 -22.54
N GLY A 135 0.51 1.86 -21.83
CA GLY A 135 -0.08 0.79 -21.02
C GLY A 135 0.45 0.69 -19.60
N VAL A 136 1.17 1.70 -19.09
CA VAL A 136 1.59 1.74 -17.68
C VAL A 136 0.35 1.97 -16.80
N MET A 137 0.14 1.13 -15.80
CA MET A 137 -0.93 1.31 -14.82
C MET A 137 -0.57 2.48 -13.89
N LEU A 138 -1.40 3.53 -13.88
CA LEU A 138 -1.20 4.68 -12.99
C LEU A 138 -2.21 4.62 -11.84
N ALA A 139 -1.72 4.77 -10.62
CA ALA A 139 -2.54 4.95 -9.43
C ALA A 139 -2.03 6.16 -8.64
N ALA A 140 -2.94 6.84 -7.94
CA ALA A 140 -2.60 7.96 -7.08
C ALA A 140 -3.19 7.73 -5.69
N ILE A 141 -2.40 7.98 -4.65
CA ILE A 141 -2.80 7.92 -3.24
C ILE A 141 -2.34 9.19 -2.53
N SER A 142 -2.92 9.48 -1.38
CA SER A 142 -2.42 10.55 -0.51
C SER A 142 -1.15 10.10 0.23
N GLN A 143 -0.21 11.02 0.41
CA GLN A 143 0.89 10.90 1.38
C GLN A 143 0.40 10.98 2.84
N CYS A 144 -0.76 11.59 3.08
CA CYS A 144 -1.27 11.79 4.42
C CYS A 144 -1.70 10.44 5.04
N PRO A 145 -1.33 10.16 6.29
CA PRO A 145 -1.76 8.94 6.98
C PRO A 145 -3.26 8.95 7.29
N GLU A 146 -3.88 10.13 7.31
CA GLU A 146 -5.29 10.37 7.59
C GLU A 146 -5.83 11.42 6.60
N GLY A 147 -7.09 11.26 6.17
CA GLY A 147 -7.75 12.08 5.16
C GLY A 147 -8.89 11.34 4.48
#